data_AF-A0AB36B5Y9-F1
#
_entry.id   AF-A0AB36B5Y9-F1
#
_cell.length_a   1.000
_cell.length_b   1.000
_cell.length_c   1.000
_cell.angle_alpha   90.00
_cell.angle_beta   90.00
_cell.angle_gamma   90.00
#
_symmetry.space_group_name_H-M   'P 1'
#
loop_
_entity.id
_entity.type
_entity.pdbx_description
1 polymer ?
#
loop_
_entity_poly.entity_id
_entity_poly.type
_entity_poly.pdbx_seq_one_letter_code
_entity_poly.pdbx_strand_id
1 'polypeptide(L)'
;MEVKKERIRLETLEIPDIPEDDIVEVITNVKELLQKRAVKKYESSILKSLRELLYVHGWKSIVLQGGLTLLVALAVWLCLPNGYKMNSVAFLSLGSSLLSVAVTVEVFRCDIYGMKELEMASPYSPQRMLMWKMLLLGGISFLGILIIAVSISLQTDIHLLTLLYSGCIPFLLLNAFTLHLYAHDQVLQVFLTVYGFAAGGLVLLELFGVGYWIGFLEQYGGQLFLAVLVYSGYVLWDHCRRNLHV
;
A
#
# COMPACT_ATOMS: atom_id res chain seq x y z
N MET A 1 30.50 12.12 52.70
CA MET A 1 31.73 11.69 52.00
C MET A 1 31.48 11.87 50.52
N GLU A 2 32.05 12.90 49.91
CA GLU A 2 31.88 13.17 48.48
C GLU A 2 32.85 12.29 47.67
N VAL A 3 32.29 11.44 46.80
CA VAL A 3 33.07 10.63 45.85
C VAL A 3 33.57 11.56 44.75
N LYS A 4 34.86 11.90 44.78
CA LYS A 4 35.53 12.60 43.68
C LYS A 4 35.47 11.72 42.43
N LYS A 5 34.65 12.11 41.44
CA LYS A 5 34.72 11.55 40.08
C LYS A 5 35.98 12.09 39.40
N GLU A 6 37.04 11.29 39.38
CA GLU A 6 38.21 11.57 38.55
C GLU A 6 37.80 11.56 37.06
N ARG A 7 38.07 12.67 36.37
CA ARG A 7 37.91 12.76 34.92
C ARG A 7 39.06 12.00 34.27
N ILE A 8 38.84 10.75 33.91
CA ILE A 8 39.76 9.96 33.10
C ILE A 8 39.83 10.63 31.72
N ARG A 9 41.02 11.12 31.33
CA ARG A 9 41.26 11.67 29.99
C ARG A 9 41.42 10.49 29.03
N LEU A 10 40.66 10.51 27.92
CA LEU A 10 40.69 9.47 26.88
C LEU A 10 42.10 9.22 26.31
N GLU A 11 42.96 10.24 26.33
CA GLU A 11 44.35 10.19 25.85
C GLU A 11 45.28 9.30 26.69
N THR A 12 44.89 8.95 27.92
CA THR A 12 45.68 8.08 28.83
C THR A 12 45.18 6.64 28.91
N LEU A 13 44.16 6.27 28.13
CA LEU A 13 43.73 4.88 28.02
C LEU A 13 44.63 4.16 27.01
N GLU A 14 45.62 3.44 27.52
CA GLU A 14 46.32 2.41 26.75
C GLU A 14 45.32 1.32 26.41
N ILE A 15 44.94 1.24 25.14
CA ILE A 15 44.13 0.13 24.62
C ILE A 15 45.09 -1.07 24.58
N PRO A 16 44.84 -2.14 25.34
CA PRO A 16 45.70 -3.31 25.30
C PRO A 16 45.69 -3.88 23.89
N ASP A 17 46.87 -4.18 23.35
CA ASP A 17 46.99 -4.86 22.07
C ASP A 17 46.26 -6.19 22.15
N ILE A 18 45.28 -6.37 21.26
CA ILE A 18 44.49 -7.60 21.19
C ILE A 18 45.43 -8.68 20.66
N PRO A 19 45.69 -9.76 21.44
CA PRO A 19 46.58 -10.82 21.00
C PRO A 19 46.02 -11.49 19.75
N GLU A 20 46.89 -11.78 18.78
CA GLU A 20 46.48 -12.36 17.49
C GLU A 20 45.76 -13.70 17.65
N ASP A 21 46.10 -14.47 18.68
CA ASP A 21 45.46 -15.73 19.02
C ASP A 21 43.97 -15.56 19.34
N ASP A 22 43.59 -14.52 20.08
CA ASP A 22 42.18 -14.21 20.39
C ASP A 22 41.41 -13.82 19.12
N ILE A 23 42.07 -13.09 18.21
CA ILE A 23 41.48 -12.71 16.91
C ILE A 23 41.20 -13.97 16.09
N VAL A 24 42.15 -14.91 16.03
CA VAL A 24 42.02 -16.17 15.29
C VAL A 24 40.97 -17.08 15.94
N GLU A 25 40.92 -17.14 17.27
CA GLU A 25 39.91 -17.90 18.02
C GLU A 25 38.49 -17.36 17.78
N VAL A 26 38.30 -16.04 17.78
CA VAL A 26 37.02 -15.42 17.46
C VAL A 26 36.62 -15.69 16.00
N ILE A 27 37.55 -15.57 15.05
CA ILE A 27 37.28 -15.85 13.63
C ILE A 27 36.89 -17.31 13.43
N THR A 28 37.58 -18.24 14.09
CA THR A 28 37.28 -19.69 13.99
C THR A 28 35.95 -20.04 14.64
N ASN A 29 35.65 -19.50 15.82
CA ASN A 29 34.35 -19.66 16.48
C ASN A 29 33.20 -19.07 15.65
N VAL A 30 33.40 -17.88 15.07
CA VAL A 30 32.42 -17.25 14.18
C VAL A 30 32.23 -18.08 12.91
N LYS A 31 33.30 -18.65 12.34
CA LYS A 31 33.25 -19.52 11.16
C LYS A 31 32.50 -20.82 11.45
N GLU A 32 32.72 -21.44 12.61
CA GLU A 32 31.94 -22.59 13.06
C GLU A 32 30.46 -22.24 13.30
N LEU A 33 30.18 -21.09 13.92
CA LEU A 33 28.82 -20.62 14.12
C LEU A 33 28.11 -20.31 12.79
N LEU A 34 28.84 -19.78 11.80
CA LEU A 34 28.34 -19.54 10.45
C LEU A 34 28.13 -20.84 9.67
N GLN A 35 28.98 -21.86 9.84
CA GLN A 35 28.78 -23.19 9.25
C GLN A 35 27.64 -23.96 9.91
N LYS A 36 27.45 -23.83 11.23
CA LYS A 36 26.34 -24.42 12.00
C LYS A 36 25.02 -23.67 11.78
N ARG A 37 25.07 -22.40 11.39
CA ARG A 37 23.90 -21.70 10.84
C ARG A 37 23.57 -22.41 9.54
N ALA A 38 22.52 -23.24 9.56
CA ALA A 38 21.86 -23.66 8.36
C ALA A 38 21.64 -22.40 7.52
N VAL A 39 22.37 -22.27 6.42
CA VAL A 39 22.14 -21.24 5.40
C VAL A 39 20.66 -21.32 5.17
N LYS A 40 19.92 -20.31 5.66
CA LYS A 40 18.47 -20.33 5.73
C LYS A 40 18.05 -20.54 4.29
N LYS A 41 17.72 -21.79 3.95
CA LYS A 41 17.45 -22.20 2.57
C LYS A 41 16.42 -21.19 2.11
N TYR A 42 16.75 -20.43 1.08
CA TYR A 42 15.87 -19.39 0.54
C TYR A 42 14.67 -20.14 -0.02
N GLU A 43 13.75 -20.52 0.85
CA GLU A 43 12.55 -21.26 0.53
C GLU A 43 11.68 -20.27 -0.21
N SER A 44 11.73 -20.37 -1.53
CA SER A 44 10.91 -19.67 -2.50
C SER A 44 9.45 -20.11 -2.43
N SER A 45 8.84 -20.07 -1.25
CA SER A 45 7.43 -20.37 -1.11
C SER A 45 6.71 -19.07 -0.86
N ILE A 46 6.08 -18.55 -1.91
CA ILE A 46 5.16 -17.41 -1.88
C ILE A 46 4.19 -17.55 -0.69
N LEU A 47 3.80 -18.77 -0.34
CA LEU A 47 2.96 -19.10 0.83
C LEU A 47 3.56 -18.69 2.17
N LYS A 48 4.88 -18.79 2.36
CA LYS A 48 5.57 -18.37 3.58
C LYS A 48 5.58 -16.85 3.68
N SER A 49 5.90 -16.16 2.58
CA SER A 49 5.80 -14.70 2.50
C SER A 49 4.36 -14.22 2.71
N LEU A 50 3.35 -14.93 2.19
CA LEU A 50 1.94 -14.60 2.37
C LEU A 50 1.49 -14.82 3.83
N ARG A 51 1.94 -15.92 4.47
CA ARG A 51 1.66 -16.21 5.89
C ARG A 51 2.33 -15.20 6.81
N GLU A 52 3.58 -14.84 6.54
CA GLU A 52 4.31 -13.80 7.26
C GLU A 52 3.65 -12.43 7.05
N LEU A 53 3.17 -12.13 5.84
CA LEU A 53 2.39 -10.92 5.57
C LEU A 53 1.09 -10.89 6.36
N LEU A 54 0.34 -12.00 6.40
CA LEU A 54 -0.92 -12.11 7.13
C LEU A 54 -0.71 -11.92 8.64
N TYR A 55 0.42 -12.41 9.16
CA TYR A 55 0.83 -12.28 10.55
C TYR A 55 1.22 -10.83 10.90
N VAL A 56 2.00 -10.17 10.03
CA VAL A 56 2.49 -8.80 10.25
C VAL A 56 1.42 -7.73 9.98
N HIS A 57 0.58 -7.91 8.96
CA HIS A 57 -0.52 -6.97 8.66
C HIS A 57 -1.64 -7.05 9.68
N GLY A 58 -1.82 -8.23 10.28
CA GLY A 58 -2.97 -8.53 11.09
C GLY A 58 -4.21 -8.74 10.23
N TRP A 59 -4.93 -9.82 10.52
CA TRP A 59 -6.24 -10.14 9.93
C TRP A 59 -7.23 -8.95 9.94
N LYS A 60 -7.05 -7.98 10.87
CA LYS A 60 -7.86 -6.78 11.03
C LYS A 60 -7.91 -5.90 9.78
N SER A 61 -6.78 -5.69 9.09
CA SER A 61 -6.74 -4.84 7.88
C SER A 61 -7.48 -5.50 6.72
N ILE A 62 -7.32 -6.82 6.57
CA ILE A 62 -8.04 -7.62 5.57
C ILE A 62 -9.55 -7.62 5.86
N VAL A 63 -9.94 -7.77 7.12
CA VAL A 63 -11.35 -7.72 7.54
C VAL A 63 -11.94 -6.33 7.37
N LEU A 64 -11.17 -5.26 7.63
CA LEU A 64 -11.61 -3.89 7.38
C LEU A 64 -11.84 -3.68 5.87
N GLN A 65 -10.89 -4.09 5.02
CA GLN A 65 -11.01 -3.97 3.57
C GLN A 65 -12.22 -4.78 3.04
N GLY A 66 -12.38 -6.01 3.52
CA GLY A 66 -13.52 -6.87 3.19
C GLY A 66 -14.85 -6.33 3.69
N GLY A 67 -14.88 -5.71 4.87
CA GLY A 67 -16.06 -5.03 5.40
C GLY A 67 -16.43 -3.81 4.55
N LEU A 68 -15.44 -3.04 4.11
CA LEU A 68 -15.65 -1.87 3.27
C LEU A 68 -16.14 -2.25 1.87
N THR A 69 -15.57 -3.29 1.25
CA THR A 69 -16.08 -3.81 -0.05
C THR A 69 -17.52 -4.28 0.07
N LEU A 70 -17.87 -4.94 1.17
CA LEU A 70 -19.24 -5.42 1.43
C LEU A 70 -20.20 -4.26 1.66
N LEU A 71 -19.77 -3.20 2.37
CA LEU A 71 -20.55 -1.98 2.55
C LEU A 71 -20.83 -1.29 1.21
N VAL A 72 -19.81 -1.16 0.34
CA VAL A 72 -19.98 -0.60 -1.01
C VAL A 72 -20.94 -1.46 -1.83
N ALA A 73 -20.80 -2.80 -1.78
CA ALA A 73 -21.70 -3.72 -2.47
C ALA A 73 -23.15 -3.57 -1.99
N LEU A 74 -23.38 -3.45 -0.68
CA LEU A 74 -24.71 -3.21 -0.10
C LEU A 74 -25.29 -1.85 -0.52
N ALA A 75 -24.47 -0.79 -0.51
CA ALA A 75 -24.91 0.53 -0.95
C ALA A 75 -25.35 0.53 -2.42
N VAL A 76 -24.57 -0.11 -3.29
CA VAL A 76 -24.92 -0.30 -4.70
C VAL A 76 -26.20 -1.12 -4.85
N TRP A 77 -26.32 -2.22 -4.10
CA TRP A 77 -27.50 -3.10 -4.13
C TRP A 77 -28.79 -2.37 -3.71
N LEU A 78 -28.73 -1.53 -2.67
CA LEU A 78 -29.89 -0.74 -2.23
C LEU A 78 -30.30 0.32 -3.26
N CYS A 79 -29.37 0.79 -4.08
CA CYS A 79 -29.63 1.82 -5.10
C CYS A 79 -30.05 1.25 -6.47
N LEU A 80 -29.77 -0.03 -6.74
CA LEU A 80 -30.13 -0.74 -7.98
C LEU A 80 -31.65 -0.84 -8.29
N PRO A 81 -32.55 -1.16 -7.33
CA PRO A 81 -33.96 -1.41 -7.66
C PRO A 81 -34.78 -0.16 -8.02
N ASN A 82 -34.26 1.05 -7.81
CA ASN A 82 -35.01 2.30 -8.00
C ASN A 82 -34.86 2.95 -9.40
N GLY A 83 -34.33 2.24 -10.40
CA GLY A 83 -34.23 2.76 -11.78
C GLY A 83 -33.14 3.81 -12.01
N TYR A 84 -32.29 4.08 -11.03
CA TYR A 84 -31.17 5.02 -11.13
C TYR A 84 -29.94 4.38 -11.78
N LYS A 85 -30.04 3.99 -13.06
CA LYS A 85 -28.91 3.45 -13.85
C LYS A 85 -27.68 4.38 -13.85
N MET A 86 -27.89 5.70 -13.78
CA MET A 86 -26.81 6.67 -13.71
C MET A 86 -26.16 6.74 -12.31
N ASN A 87 -26.92 6.57 -11.23
CA ASN A 87 -26.34 6.65 -9.89
C ASN A 87 -25.44 5.46 -9.58
N SER A 88 -25.65 4.28 -10.18
CA SER A 88 -24.83 3.10 -9.92
C SER A 88 -23.37 3.27 -10.36
N VAL A 89 -23.12 3.97 -11.47
CA VAL A 89 -21.76 4.30 -11.94
C VAL A 89 -21.07 5.23 -10.95
N ALA A 90 -21.77 6.28 -10.51
CA ALA A 90 -21.26 7.20 -9.50
C ALA A 90 -21.00 6.48 -8.17
N PHE A 91 -21.93 5.64 -7.70
CA PHE A 91 -21.72 4.85 -6.48
C PHE A 91 -20.54 3.89 -6.57
N LEU A 92 -20.27 3.30 -7.73
CA LEU A 92 -19.10 2.44 -7.93
C LEU A 92 -17.80 3.24 -7.86
N SER A 93 -17.75 4.40 -8.50
CA SER A 93 -16.59 5.31 -8.46
C SER A 93 -16.34 5.86 -7.04
N LEU A 94 -17.39 6.28 -6.35
CA LEU A 94 -17.34 6.66 -4.94
C LEU A 94 -16.85 5.52 -4.05
N GLY A 95 -17.41 4.33 -4.23
CA GLY A 95 -17.04 3.14 -3.48
C GLY A 95 -15.58 2.75 -3.72
N SER A 96 -15.11 2.85 -4.96
CA SER A 96 -13.71 2.57 -5.32
C SER A 96 -12.74 3.59 -4.74
N SER A 97 -13.15 4.86 -4.63
CA SER A 97 -12.39 5.89 -3.92
C SER A 97 -12.30 5.56 -2.44
N LEU A 98 -13.40 5.19 -1.78
CA LEU A 98 -13.38 4.76 -0.38
C LEU A 98 -12.46 3.54 -0.14
N LEU A 99 -12.42 2.58 -1.06
CA LEU A 99 -11.52 1.42 -0.99
C LEU A 99 -10.04 1.83 -1.02
N SER A 100 -9.69 2.90 -1.74
CA SER A 100 -8.33 3.45 -1.77
C SER A 100 -7.93 4.12 -0.44
N VAL A 101 -8.89 4.70 0.31
CA VAL A 101 -8.61 5.29 1.64
C VAL A 101 -8.05 4.23 2.57
N ALA A 102 -8.70 3.07 2.62
CA ALA A 102 -8.32 2.00 3.54
C ALA A 102 -6.93 1.41 3.21
N VAL A 103 -6.60 1.29 1.92
CA VAL A 103 -5.24 0.96 1.47
C VAL A 103 -4.24 2.00 1.96
N THR A 104 -4.60 3.28 1.87
CA THR A 104 -3.71 4.36 2.27
C THR A 104 -3.47 4.41 3.77
N VAL A 105 -4.51 4.23 4.58
CA VAL A 105 -4.38 4.18 6.05
C VAL A 105 -3.42 3.06 6.45
N GLU A 106 -3.48 1.90 5.79
CA GLU A 106 -2.56 0.79 6.07
C GLU A 106 -1.11 1.12 5.67
N VAL A 107 -0.91 1.86 4.57
CA VAL A 107 0.41 2.30 4.12
C VAL A 107 1.05 3.25 5.13
N PHE A 108 0.29 4.22 5.66
CA PHE A 108 0.77 5.15 6.68
C PHE A 108 0.79 4.56 8.10
N ARG A 109 0.15 3.41 8.33
CA ARG A 109 0.07 2.78 9.64
C ARG A 109 1.44 2.59 10.30
N CYS A 110 2.43 2.19 9.50
CA CYS A 110 3.77 1.92 10.00
C CYS A 110 4.53 3.18 10.39
N ASP A 111 4.26 4.29 9.71
CA ASP A 111 4.79 5.61 10.04
C ASP A 111 4.12 6.17 11.30
N ILE A 112 2.79 6.04 11.41
CA ILE A 112 1.99 6.54 12.55
C ILE A 112 2.38 5.82 13.85
N TYR A 113 2.60 4.51 13.80
CA TYR A 113 3.00 3.74 14.99
C TYR A 113 4.51 3.74 15.26
N GLY A 114 5.31 4.50 14.49
CA GLY A 114 6.76 4.54 14.66
C GLY A 114 7.46 3.19 14.46
N MET A 115 6.82 2.26 13.74
CA MET A 115 7.33 0.91 13.52
C MET A 115 8.25 0.81 12.29
N LYS A 116 8.64 1.94 11.70
CA LYS A 116 9.60 2.00 10.58
C LYS A 116 10.88 1.21 10.87
N GLU A 117 11.42 1.33 12.08
CA GLU A 117 12.64 0.59 12.50
C GLU A 117 12.40 -0.93 12.62
N LEU A 118 11.21 -1.33 13.06
CA LEU A 118 10.81 -2.73 13.20
C LEU A 118 10.57 -3.39 11.83
N GLU A 119 10.07 -2.63 10.84
CA GLU A 119 9.97 -3.09 9.45
C GLU A 119 11.36 -3.19 8.79
N MET A 120 12.28 -2.27 9.10
CA MET A 120 13.67 -2.32 8.64
C MET A 120 14.46 -3.48 9.25
N ALA A 121 14.11 -3.91 10.47
CA ALA A 121 14.67 -5.09 11.11
C ALA A 121 14.08 -6.43 10.58
N SER A 122 13.05 -6.37 9.74
CA SER A 122 12.49 -7.56 9.11
C SER A 122 13.45 -8.13 8.04
N PRO A 123 13.44 -9.44 7.78
CA PRO A 123 14.30 -10.05 6.76
C PRO A 123 13.95 -9.63 5.32
N TYR A 124 12.84 -8.91 5.11
CA TYR A 124 12.44 -8.37 3.82
C TYR A 124 12.68 -6.87 3.79
N SER A 125 13.16 -6.35 2.65
CA SER A 125 13.28 -4.90 2.49
C SER A 125 11.90 -4.24 2.66
N PRO A 126 11.83 -3.05 3.30
CA PRO A 126 10.57 -2.34 3.52
C PRO A 126 9.80 -2.10 2.22
N GLN A 127 10.50 -1.94 1.09
CA GLN A 127 9.93 -1.85 -0.25
C GLN A 127 9.19 -3.12 -0.69
N ARG A 128 9.79 -4.30 -0.49
CA ARG A 128 9.14 -5.58 -0.82
C ARG A 128 7.90 -5.73 0.03
N MET A 129 7.97 -5.36 1.30
CA MET A 129 6.80 -5.40 2.17
C MET A 129 5.70 -4.44 1.68
N LEU A 130 6.03 -3.20 1.33
CA LEU A 130 5.12 -2.20 0.74
C LEU A 130 4.43 -2.72 -0.54
N MET A 131 5.21 -3.29 -1.47
CA MET A 131 4.69 -3.89 -2.70
C MET A 131 3.70 -5.01 -2.40
N TRP A 132 4.01 -5.88 -1.45
CA TRP A 132 3.09 -6.94 -1.04
C TRP A 132 1.83 -6.38 -0.36
N LYS A 133 1.91 -5.27 0.41
CA LYS A 133 0.71 -4.61 0.98
C LYS A 133 -0.22 -4.14 -0.12
N MET A 134 0.34 -3.40 -1.08
CA MET A 134 -0.42 -2.83 -2.20
C MET A 134 -1.01 -3.92 -3.10
N LEU A 135 -0.27 -5.02 -3.31
CA LEU A 135 -0.75 -6.14 -4.10
C LEU A 135 -1.89 -6.89 -3.40
N LEU A 136 -1.79 -7.15 -2.09
CA LEU A 136 -2.79 -7.91 -1.36
C LEU A 136 -4.08 -7.09 -1.17
N LEU A 137 -3.97 -5.88 -0.61
CA LEU A 137 -5.14 -5.02 -0.37
C LEU A 137 -5.71 -4.47 -1.67
N GLY A 138 -4.85 -4.15 -2.64
CA GLY A 138 -5.28 -3.74 -3.97
C GLY A 138 -5.96 -4.87 -4.73
N GLY A 139 -5.47 -6.11 -4.59
CA GLY A 139 -6.10 -7.29 -5.18
C GLY A 139 -7.50 -7.56 -4.64
N ILE A 140 -7.69 -7.45 -3.31
CA ILE A 140 -9.02 -7.58 -2.68
C ILE A 140 -9.96 -6.48 -3.18
N SER A 141 -9.47 -5.24 -3.27
CA SER A 141 -10.26 -4.10 -3.74
C SER A 141 -10.66 -4.26 -5.21
N PHE A 142 -9.73 -4.71 -6.06
CA PHE A 142 -9.98 -4.97 -7.47
C PHE A 142 -11.01 -6.08 -7.67
N LEU A 143 -10.89 -7.20 -6.93
CA LEU A 143 -11.88 -8.28 -6.94
C LEU A 143 -13.25 -7.76 -6.50
N GLY A 144 -13.31 -6.92 -5.46
CA GLY A 144 -14.54 -6.27 -5.02
C GLY A 144 -15.17 -5.41 -6.11
N ILE A 145 -14.40 -4.51 -6.72
CA ILE A 145 -14.85 -3.66 -7.84
C ILE A 145 -15.35 -4.51 -9.00
N LEU A 146 -14.64 -5.58 -9.36
CA LEU A 146 -15.03 -6.49 -10.45
C LEU A 146 -16.37 -7.18 -10.16
N ILE A 147 -16.55 -7.74 -8.96
CA ILE A 147 -17.80 -8.41 -8.57
C ILE A 147 -18.98 -7.43 -8.60
N ILE A 148 -18.78 -6.21 -8.09
CA ILE A 148 -19.82 -5.17 -8.08
C ILE A 148 -20.13 -4.70 -9.51
N ALA A 149 -19.12 -4.48 -10.34
CA ALA A 149 -19.28 -4.09 -11.74
C ALA A 149 -20.04 -5.15 -12.55
N VAL A 150 -19.70 -6.43 -12.38
CA VAL A 150 -20.44 -7.56 -12.99
C VAL A 150 -21.89 -7.57 -12.50
N SER A 151 -22.12 -7.39 -11.21
CA SER A 151 -23.47 -7.37 -10.63
C SER A 151 -24.33 -6.23 -11.20
N ILE A 152 -23.75 -5.03 -11.39
CA ILE A 152 -24.42 -3.89 -12.03
C ILE A 152 -24.67 -4.18 -13.51
N SER A 153 -23.69 -4.72 -14.24
CA SER A 153 -23.80 -5.01 -15.68
C SER A 153 -24.84 -6.09 -15.98
N LEU A 154 -25.06 -7.05 -15.07
CA LEU A 154 -26.14 -8.04 -15.21
C LEU A 154 -27.54 -7.46 -15.02
N GLN A 155 -27.65 -6.34 -14.29
CA GLN A 155 -28.92 -5.70 -13.95
C GLN A 155 -29.19 -4.43 -14.77
N THR A 156 -28.22 -3.93 -15.53
CA THR A 156 -28.30 -2.67 -16.29
C THR A 156 -27.69 -2.82 -17.68
N ASP A 157 -28.13 -2.01 -18.64
CA ASP A 157 -27.63 -2.06 -20.03
C ASP A 157 -26.22 -1.42 -20.21
N ILE A 158 -25.52 -1.11 -19.11
CA ILE A 158 -24.22 -0.46 -19.16
C ILE A 158 -23.15 -1.50 -19.46
N HIS A 159 -22.27 -1.20 -20.40
CA HIS A 159 -21.13 -2.05 -20.73
C HIS A 159 -20.24 -2.27 -19.51
N LEU A 160 -19.90 -3.54 -19.24
CA LEU A 160 -19.01 -3.95 -18.14
C LEU A 160 -17.68 -3.19 -18.15
N LEU A 161 -17.14 -2.93 -19.34
CA LEU A 161 -15.87 -2.21 -19.52
C LEU A 161 -15.95 -0.78 -18.96
N THR A 162 -17.05 -0.06 -19.24
CA THR A 162 -17.29 1.30 -18.76
C THR A 162 -17.41 1.34 -17.23
N LEU A 163 -18.09 0.35 -16.64
CA LEU A 163 -18.17 0.18 -15.19
C LEU A 163 -16.80 -0.15 -14.56
N LEU A 164 -15.99 -0.95 -15.25
CA LEU A 164 -14.64 -1.25 -14.79
C LEU A 164 -13.77 0.01 -14.83
N TYR A 165 -13.89 0.85 -15.86
CA TYR A 165 -13.19 2.13 -15.92
C TYR A 165 -13.63 3.09 -14.82
N SER A 166 -14.93 3.19 -14.55
CA SER A 166 -15.44 4.08 -13.51
C SER A 166 -14.97 3.69 -12.11
N GLY A 167 -14.75 2.39 -11.83
CA GLY A 167 -14.20 1.93 -10.55
C GLY A 167 -12.66 1.92 -10.50
N CYS A 168 -11.99 1.46 -11.54
CA CYS A 168 -10.54 1.23 -11.49
C CYS A 168 -9.72 2.52 -11.65
N ILE A 169 -10.17 3.48 -12.47
CA ILE A 169 -9.46 4.74 -12.69
C ILE A 169 -9.30 5.53 -11.39
N PRO A 170 -10.37 5.90 -10.66
CA PRO A 170 -10.24 6.63 -9.40
C PRO A 170 -9.46 5.84 -8.35
N PHE A 171 -9.66 4.52 -8.23
CA PHE A 171 -8.90 3.67 -7.31
C PHE A 171 -7.38 3.71 -7.58
N LEU A 172 -6.96 3.52 -8.83
CA LEU A 172 -5.54 3.50 -9.20
C LEU A 172 -4.92 4.89 -9.07
N LEU A 173 -5.63 5.92 -9.50
CA LEU A 173 -5.15 7.31 -9.46
C LEU A 173 -4.93 7.77 -8.02
N LEU A 174 -5.88 7.51 -7.12
CA LEU A 174 -5.74 7.85 -5.70
C LEU A 174 -4.59 7.08 -5.04
N ASN A 175 -4.43 5.79 -5.32
CA ASN A 175 -3.29 5.01 -4.79
C ASN A 175 -1.94 5.47 -5.34
N ALA A 176 -1.87 5.90 -6.60
CA ALA A 176 -0.66 6.46 -7.19
C ALA A 176 -0.30 7.80 -6.54
N PHE A 177 -1.28 8.67 -6.30
CA PHE A 177 -1.08 9.91 -5.55
C PHE A 177 -0.62 9.63 -4.12
N THR A 178 -1.22 8.66 -3.43
CA THR A 178 -0.77 8.21 -2.11
C THR A 178 0.70 7.84 -2.10
N LEU A 179 1.14 6.98 -3.04
CA LEU A 179 2.53 6.56 -3.13
C LEU A 179 3.48 7.71 -3.46
N HIS A 180 3.06 8.61 -4.34
CA HIS A 180 3.86 9.77 -4.72
C HIS A 180 4.05 10.73 -3.54
N LEU A 181 2.99 11.00 -2.77
CA LEU A 181 3.04 11.81 -1.56
C LEU A 181 3.86 11.14 -0.44
N TYR A 182 3.73 9.82 -0.30
CA TYR A 182 4.54 9.03 0.63
C TYR A 182 6.04 9.14 0.33
N ALA A 183 6.43 9.19 -0.95
CA ALA A 183 7.83 9.33 -1.37
C ALA A 183 8.44 10.73 -1.10
N HIS A 184 7.62 11.72 -0.76
CA HIS A 184 8.04 13.11 -0.54
C HIS A 184 7.91 13.55 0.93
N ASP A 185 7.74 12.61 1.86
CA ASP A 185 7.62 12.85 3.32
C ASP A 185 6.61 13.97 3.69
N GLN A 186 5.57 14.14 2.87
CA GLN A 186 4.55 15.15 3.14
C GLN A 186 3.57 14.68 4.21
N VAL A 187 3.26 15.57 5.15
CA VAL A 187 2.45 15.33 6.36
C VAL A 187 1.07 14.74 5.99
N LEU A 188 0.60 13.79 6.81
CA LEU A 188 -0.73 13.16 6.79
C LEU A 188 -1.91 14.15 6.58
N GLN A 189 -1.76 15.41 6.99
CA GLN A 189 -2.75 16.48 6.80
C GLN A 189 -2.83 16.99 5.36
N VAL A 190 -1.70 17.13 4.65
CA VAL A 190 -1.70 17.46 3.21
C VAL A 190 -2.30 16.30 2.43
N PHE A 191 -2.02 15.08 2.87
CA PHE A 191 -2.65 13.87 2.33
C PHE A 191 -4.18 13.90 2.50
N LEU A 192 -4.71 14.11 3.71
CA LEU A 192 -6.16 14.12 3.95
C LEU A 192 -6.89 15.24 3.19
N THR A 193 -6.27 16.40 3.04
CA THR A 193 -6.87 17.56 2.36
C THR A 193 -6.88 17.38 0.84
N VAL A 194 -5.78 16.92 0.25
CA VAL A 194 -5.71 16.60 -1.19
C VAL A 194 -6.61 15.42 -1.52
N TYR A 195 -6.66 14.40 -0.66
CA TYR A 195 -7.52 13.24 -0.85
C TYR A 195 -8.99 13.61 -0.72
N GLY A 196 -9.38 14.39 0.29
CA GLY A 196 -10.74 14.89 0.46
C GLY A 196 -11.18 15.78 -0.70
N PHE A 197 -10.26 16.59 -1.25
CA PHE A 197 -10.53 17.42 -2.42
C PHE A 197 -10.61 16.62 -3.73
N ALA A 198 -9.74 15.63 -3.93
CA ALA A 198 -9.73 14.79 -5.12
C ALA A 198 -10.91 13.81 -5.15
N ALA A 199 -11.19 13.14 -4.03
CA ALA A 199 -12.36 12.30 -3.88
C ALA A 199 -13.63 13.16 -3.97
N GLY A 200 -13.72 14.26 -3.21
CA GLY A 200 -14.85 15.20 -3.23
C GLY A 200 -15.09 15.85 -4.61
N GLY A 201 -14.03 16.18 -5.33
CA GLY A 201 -14.09 16.73 -6.68
C GLY A 201 -14.62 15.71 -7.69
N LEU A 202 -14.15 14.46 -7.63
CA LEU A 202 -14.68 13.36 -8.43
C LEU A 202 -16.16 13.08 -8.12
N VAL A 203 -16.54 13.10 -6.84
CA VAL A 203 -17.93 12.94 -6.38
C VAL A 203 -18.85 14.00 -7.01
N LEU A 204 -18.43 15.27 -6.95
CA LEU A 204 -19.21 16.39 -7.45
C LEU A 204 -19.32 16.34 -8.98
N LEU A 205 -18.23 16.01 -9.67
CA LEU A 205 -18.20 15.92 -11.12
C LEU A 205 -19.11 14.80 -11.63
N GLU A 206 -19.19 13.69 -10.88
CA GLU A 206 -20.12 12.60 -11.17
C GLU A 206 -21.57 12.97 -10.82
N LEU A 207 -21.85 13.57 -9.66
CA LEU A 207 -23.22 13.95 -9.26
C LEU A 207 -23.87 14.98 -10.21
N PHE A 208 -23.10 15.91 -10.77
CA PHE A 208 -23.63 16.97 -11.65
C PHE A 208 -23.58 16.62 -13.15
N GLY A 209 -22.96 15.51 -13.56
CA GLY A 209 -22.65 15.24 -14.96
C GLY A 209 -22.54 13.76 -15.37
N VAL A 210 -23.21 12.83 -14.68
CA VAL A 210 -23.07 11.37 -14.93
C VAL A 210 -23.17 11.00 -16.41
N GLY A 211 -24.14 11.53 -17.16
CA GLY A 211 -24.31 11.19 -18.58
C GLY A 211 -23.13 11.62 -19.45
N TYR A 212 -22.54 12.78 -19.15
CA TYR A 212 -21.33 13.25 -19.82
C TYR A 212 -20.11 12.41 -19.44
N TRP A 213 -20.03 11.99 -18.17
CA TRP A 213 -18.96 11.14 -17.66
C TRP A 213 -18.98 9.74 -18.28
N ILE A 214 -20.15 9.12 -18.41
CA ILE A 214 -20.32 7.82 -19.08
C ILE A 214 -19.87 7.92 -20.54
N GLY A 215 -20.33 8.93 -21.29
CA GLY A 215 -19.92 9.13 -22.68
C GLY A 215 -18.41 9.39 -22.82
N PHE A 216 -17.82 10.13 -21.88
CA PHE A 216 -16.37 10.37 -21.82
C PHE A 216 -15.59 9.08 -21.54
N LEU A 217 -16.06 8.24 -20.62
CA LEU A 217 -15.45 6.94 -20.32
C LEU A 217 -15.60 5.94 -21.47
N GLU A 218 -16.71 5.95 -22.19
CA GLU A 218 -16.89 5.11 -23.38
C GLU A 218 -15.95 5.54 -24.52
N GLN A 219 -15.72 6.83 -24.68
CA GLN A 219 -14.88 7.36 -25.76
C GLN A 219 -13.38 7.34 -25.44
N TYR A 220 -12.99 7.64 -24.19
CA TYR A 220 -11.59 7.85 -23.79
C TYR A 220 -11.13 6.95 -22.62
N GLY A 221 -12.01 6.15 -22.03
CA GLY A 221 -11.71 5.37 -20.82
C GLY A 221 -10.51 4.44 -20.97
N GLY A 222 -10.34 3.81 -22.13
CA GLY A 222 -9.17 2.96 -22.40
C GLY A 222 -7.84 3.72 -22.41
N GLN A 223 -7.82 4.93 -22.99
CA GLN A 223 -6.63 5.79 -23.01
C GLN A 223 -6.29 6.31 -21.61
N LEU A 224 -7.32 6.73 -20.87
CA LEU A 224 -7.16 7.17 -19.48
C LEU A 224 -6.67 6.04 -18.58
N PHE A 225 -7.23 4.85 -18.72
CA PHE A 225 -6.81 3.68 -17.96
C PHE A 225 -5.33 3.33 -18.22
N LEU A 226 -4.90 3.36 -19.48
CA LEU A 226 -3.49 3.17 -19.84
C LEU A 226 -2.60 4.26 -19.25
N ALA A 227 -2.99 5.53 -19.35
CA ALA A 227 -2.23 6.64 -18.78
C ALA A 227 -2.07 6.52 -17.26
N VAL A 228 -3.15 6.14 -16.56
CA VAL A 228 -3.13 5.91 -15.11
C VAL A 228 -2.28 4.69 -14.75
N LEU A 229 -2.34 3.59 -15.50
CA LEU A 229 -1.46 2.44 -15.28
C LEU A 229 0.02 2.78 -15.47
N VAL A 230 0.35 3.53 -16.52
CA VAL A 230 1.72 3.99 -16.78
C VAL A 230 2.20 4.90 -15.66
N TYR A 231 1.35 5.83 -15.20
CA TYR A 231 1.66 6.71 -14.08
C TYR A 231 1.87 5.95 -12.77
N SER A 232 0.97 5.03 -12.42
CA SER A 232 1.10 4.17 -11.23
C SER A 232 2.38 3.33 -11.27
N GLY A 233 2.71 2.77 -12.44
CA GLY A 233 3.94 2.02 -12.67
C GLY A 233 5.19 2.89 -12.53
N TYR A 234 5.16 4.11 -13.08
CA TYR A 234 6.24 5.09 -12.95
C TYR A 234 6.48 5.50 -11.49
N VAL A 235 5.42 5.80 -10.73
CA VAL A 235 5.53 6.17 -9.31
C VAL A 235 6.11 5.02 -8.50
N LEU A 236 5.67 3.79 -8.75
CA LEU A 236 6.22 2.60 -8.09
C LEU A 236 7.70 2.40 -8.44
N TRP A 237 8.07 2.56 -9.72
CA TRP A 237 9.45 2.46 -10.18
C TRP A 237 10.36 3.52 -9.57
N ASP A 238 9.92 4.78 -9.56
CA ASP A 238 10.68 5.90 -9.00
C ASP A 238 10.92 5.72 -7.49
N HIS A 239 9.91 5.26 -6.75
CA HIS A 239 10.05 4.93 -5.34
C HIS A 239 11.04 3.77 -5.09
N CYS A 240 10.99 2.72 -5.94
CA CYS A 240 11.96 1.63 -5.88
C CYS A 240 13.39 2.12 -6.14
N ARG A 241 13.57 3.04 -7.10
CA ARG A 241 14.88 3.58 -7.49
C ARG A 241 15.51 4.47 -6.42
N ARG A 242 14.77 5.41 -5.82
CA ARG A 242 15.34 6.38 -4.85
C ARG A 242 15.93 5.71 -3.61
N ASN A 243 15.36 4.58 -3.20
CA ASN A 243 15.76 3.84 -2.00
C ASN A 243 16.78 2.71 -2.28
N LEU A 244 17.21 2.50 -3.54
CA LEU A 244 18.34 1.62 -3.89
C LEU A 244 19.70 2.33 -3.74
N HIS A 245 19.69 3.66 -3.56
CA HIS A 245 20.88 4.50 -3.44
C HIS A 245 21.17 4.96 -1.99
N VAL A 246 20.45 4.39 -1.01
CA VAL A 246 20.65 4.58 0.44
C VAL A 246 21.01 3.24 1.05
#